data_AF-A0A6M1RZB4-F1
#
_entry.id   AF-A0A6M1RZB4-F1
#
_cell.length_a   1.000
_cell.length_b   1.000
_cell.length_c   1.000
_cell.angle_alpha   90.00
_cell.angle_beta   90.00
_cell.angle_gamma   90.00
#
_symmetry.space_group_name_H-M   'P 1'
#
loop_
_entity.id
_entity.type
_entity.pdbx_description
1 polymer ?
#
loop_
_entity_poly.entity_id
_entity_poly.type
_entity_poly.pdbx_seq_one_letter_code
_entity_poly.pdbx_strand_id
1 'polypeptide(L)'
;MTDITSRLLDVIEHDILPLTEAGVAAGNKVFGAAILRKSDLSLVLAETNNELENPLWHGEVHTLKRFYELGEKPSTKDLIFLSTHEPCTMCMSAITWAGFDNFYYFFSHEDSRDAFAIPHDLKILKEVFGLEPGGYHKSNAFWNSYALSDLVAVKDTAERESLREQSRRIRAVYDRLSGQYQSGKSDNDIPLN
;
A
#
# COMPACT_ATOMS: atom_id res chain seq x y z
N MET A 1 -1.46 -11.91 22.53
CA MET A 1 -1.88 -10.81 21.64
C MET A 1 -1.15 -11.00 20.34
N THR A 2 -1.86 -10.96 19.20
CA THR A 2 -1.24 -11.09 17.88
C THR A 2 -0.29 -9.93 17.66
N ASP A 3 0.93 -10.23 17.22
CA ASP A 3 1.89 -9.19 16.87
C ASP A 3 1.42 -8.40 15.64
N ILE A 4 1.53 -7.07 15.70
CA ILE A 4 1.09 -6.19 14.62
C ILE A 4 1.88 -6.43 13.34
N THR A 5 3.20 -6.63 13.41
CA THR A 5 4.02 -6.83 12.21
C THR A 5 3.62 -8.11 11.48
N SER A 6 3.50 -9.22 12.22
CA SER A 6 3.01 -10.48 11.66
C SER A 6 1.63 -10.32 11.04
N ARG A 7 0.70 -9.67 11.75
CA ARG A 7 -0.68 -9.54 11.25
C ARG A 7 -0.78 -8.69 9.98
N LEU A 8 0.00 -7.61 9.88
CA LEU A 8 0.01 -6.77 8.68
C LEU A 8 0.60 -7.51 7.47
N LEU A 9 1.63 -8.35 7.68
CA LEU A 9 2.14 -9.21 6.61
C LEU A 9 1.12 -10.28 6.20
N ASP A 10 0.40 -10.89 7.15
CA ASP A 10 -0.66 -11.85 6.85
C ASP A 10 -1.78 -11.21 6.00
N VAL A 11 -2.18 -9.97 6.32
CA VAL A 11 -3.18 -9.24 5.52
C VAL A 11 -2.67 -8.94 4.11
N ILE A 12 -1.39 -8.61 3.96
CA ILE A 12 -0.82 -8.45 2.62
C ILE A 12 -0.83 -9.78 1.86
N GLU A 13 -0.36 -10.87 2.46
CA GLU A 13 -0.19 -12.17 1.79
C GLU A 13 -1.53 -12.86 1.47
N HIS A 14 -2.52 -12.73 2.35
CA HIS A 14 -3.75 -13.54 2.28
C HIS A 14 -5.01 -12.74 1.92
N ASP A 15 -5.02 -11.43 2.11
CA ASP A 15 -6.20 -10.60 1.83
C ASP A 15 -5.97 -9.65 0.64
N ILE A 16 -4.86 -8.89 0.62
CA ILE A 16 -4.58 -7.92 -0.46
C ILE A 16 -4.04 -8.62 -1.71
N LEU A 17 -3.06 -9.52 -1.55
CA LEU A 17 -2.36 -10.13 -2.69
C LEU A 17 -3.31 -10.88 -3.65
N PRO A 18 -4.28 -11.71 -3.21
CA PRO A 18 -5.20 -12.37 -4.13
C PRO A 18 -6.05 -11.40 -4.95
N LEU A 19 -6.46 -10.26 -4.35
CA LEU A 19 -7.17 -9.20 -5.07
C LEU A 19 -6.27 -8.56 -6.12
N THR A 20 -5.01 -8.29 -5.76
CA THR A 20 -4.01 -7.75 -6.69
C THR A 20 -3.70 -8.73 -7.84
N GLU A 21 -3.62 -10.04 -7.60
CA GLU A 21 -3.45 -11.03 -8.68
C GLU A 21 -4.61 -10.94 -9.70
N ALA A 22 -5.86 -10.86 -9.22
CA ALA A 22 -7.02 -10.69 -10.08
C ALA A 22 -7.03 -9.32 -10.80
N GLY A 23 -6.68 -8.24 -10.10
CA GLY A 23 -6.60 -6.90 -10.65
C GLY A 23 -5.56 -6.77 -11.76
N VAL A 24 -4.38 -7.37 -11.57
CA VAL A 24 -3.29 -7.41 -12.57
C VAL A 24 -3.69 -8.24 -13.77
N ALA A 25 -4.34 -9.39 -13.57
CA ALA A 25 -4.87 -10.20 -14.66
C ALA A 25 -5.92 -9.44 -15.50
N ALA A 26 -6.62 -8.47 -14.89
CA ALA A 26 -7.54 -7.57 -15.58
C ALA A 26 -6.87 -6.32 -16.19
N GLY A 27 -5.58 -6.08 -15.91
CA GLY A 27 -4.79 -4.96 -16.47
C GLY A 27 -4.57 -3.77 -15.54
N ASN A 28 -4.90 -3.88 -14.24
CA ASN A 28 -4.61 -2.86 -13.23
C ASN A 28 -3.19 -2.99 -12.65
N LYS A 29 -2.67 -1.91 -12.06
CA LYS A 29 -1.38 -1.89 -11.34
C LYS A 29 -1.34 -2.83 -10.15
N VAL A 30 -0.10 -3.20 -9.81
CA VAL A 30 0.25 -4.17 -8.77
C VAL A 30 0.15 -3.66 -7.33
N PHE A 31 -0.73 -2.71 -7.01
CA PHE A 31 -0.77 -2.08 -5.67
C PHE A 31 -2.14 -2.17 -5.01
N GLY A 32 -2.17 -2.47 -3.71
CA GLY A 32 -3.40 -2.55 -2.93
C GLY A 32 -3.24 -2.00 -1.51
N ALA A 33 -4.35 -2.01 -0.77
CA ALA A 33 -4.40 -1.53 0.60
C ALA A 33 -5.50 -2.23 1.40
N ALA A 34 -5.45 -2.08 2.72
CA ALA A 34 -6.42 -2.61 3.65
C ALA A 34 -6.61 -1.68 4.84
N ILE A 35 -7.75 -1.84 5.52
CA ILE A 35 -8.09 -1.14 6.76
C ILE A 35 -8.31 -2.18 7.84
N LEU A 36 -7.68 -2.00 9.01
CA LEU A 36 -7.79 -2.89 10.15
C LEU A 36 -8.23 -2.14 11.41
N ARG A 37 -8.81 -2.82 12.39
CA ARG A 37 -9.08 -2.22 13.71
C ARG A 37 -7.83 -2.17 14.57
N LYS A 38 -7.59 -1.07 15.28
CA LYS A 38 -6.49 -0.97 16.25
C LYS A 38 -6.68 -1.89 17.46
N SER A 39 -7.93 -2.12 17.87
CA SER A 39 -8.27 -2.85 19.10
C SER A 39 -7.85 -4.31 19.08
N ASP A 40 -7.98 -4.96 17.93
CA ASP A 40 -7.80 -6.41 17.79
C ASP A 40 -7.14 -6.83 16.47
N LEU A 41 -6.77 -5.87 15.62
CA LEU A 41 -6.16 -6.09 14.30
C LEU A 41 -7.05 -6.91 13.35
N SER A 42 -8.36 -6.94 13.59
CA SER A 42 -9.32 -7.53 12.65
C SER A 42 -9.40 -6.70 11.37
N LEU A 43 -9.51 -7.41 10.24
CA LEU A 43 -9.66 -6.79 8.94
C LEU A 43 -11.05 -6.15 8.83
N VAL A 44 -11.11 -4.89 8.39
CA VAL A 44 -12.36 -4.21 8.02
C VAL A 44 -12.64 -4.42 6.54
N LEU A 45 -11.66 -4.15 5.68
CA LEU A 45 -11.68 -4.47 4.25
C LEU A 45 -10.28 -4.45 3.64
N ALA A 46 -10.12 -5.11 2.51
CA ALA A 46 -8.95 -5.03 1.64
C ALA A 46 -9.42 -4.79 0.20
N GLU A 47 -8.66 -3.99 -0.55
CA GLU A 47 -8.92 -3.67 -1.95
C GLU A 47 -7.59 -3.51 -2.72
N THR A 48 -7.68 -3.52 -4.05
CA THR A 48 -6.53 -3.31 -4.94
C THR A 48 -6.77 -2.15 -5.91
N ASN A 49 -5.77 -1.81 -6.71
CA ASN A 49 -5.85 -0.78 -7.74
C ASN A 49 -6.96 -1.09 -8.76
N ASN A 50 -7.68 -0.04 -9.18
CA ASN A 50 -8.74 -0.11 -10.18
C ASN A 50 -8.61 1.04 -11.19
N GLU A 51 -7.38 1.29 -11.65
CA GLU A 51 -7.03 2.42 -12.52
C GLU A 51 -7.75 2.40 -13.88
N LEU A 52 -8.15 1.21 -14.34
CA LEU A 52 -8.91 1.06 -15.59
C LEU A 52 -10.30 1.70 -15.52
N GLU A 53 -10.94 1.69 -14.34
CA GLU A 53 -12.20 2.41 -14.14
C GLU A 53 -11.96 3.92 -14.00
N ASN A 54 -10.91 4.29 -13.27
CA ASN A 54 -10.53 5.68 -13.10
C ASN A 54 -9.04 5.76 -12.70
N PRO A 55 -8.23 6.59 -13.37
CA PRO A 55 -6.79 6.66 -13.11
C PRO A 55 -6.42 7.07 -11.68
N LEU A 56 -7.33 7.69 -10.95
CA LEU A 56 -7.12 8.05 -9.54
C LEU A 56 -7.31 6.87 -8.58
N TRP A 57 -7.89 5.75 -9.01
CA TRP A 57 -8.21 4.60 -8.16
C TRP A 57 -6.97 3.73 -7.91
N HIS A 58 -5.94 4.38 -7.37
CA HIS A 58 -4.83 3.72 -6.70
C HIS A 58 -5.33 2.82 -5.57
N GLY A 59 -4.57 1.80 -5.19
CA GLY A 59 -5.01 0.83 -4.18
C GLY A 59 -5.52 1.50 -2.89
N GLU A 60 -4.84 2.56 -2.44
CA GLU A 60 -5.20 3.33 -1.26
C GLU A 60 -6.50 4.14 -1.45
N VAL A 61 -6.63 4.85 -2.59
CA VAL A 61 -7.81 5.67 -2.89
C VAL A 61 -9.04 4.78 -3.15
N HIS A 62 -8.85 3.66 -3.83
CA HIS A 62 -9.91 2.68 -4.06
C HIS A 62 -10.35 2.04 -2.74
N THR A 63 -9.42 1.65 -1.87
CA THR A 63 -9.72 1.18 -0.50
C THR A 63 -10.55 2.21 0.28
N LEU A 64 -10.19 3.50 0.22
CA LEU A 64 -10.98 4.56 0.84
C LEU A 64 -12.37 4.70 0.21
N LYS A 65 -12.49 4.69 -1.12
CA LYS A 65 -13.80 4.71 -1.80
C LYS A 65 -14.71 3.60 -1.27
N ARG A 66 -14.21 2.37 -1.25
CA ARG A 66 -14.95 1.17 -0.82
C ARG A 66 -15.27 1.23 0.67
N PHE A 67 -14.37 1.76 1.51
CA PHE A 67 -14.64 2.03 2.92
C PHE A 67 -15.82 2.97 3.14
N TYR A 68 -15.91 4.06 2.38
CA TYR A 68 -17.01 5.02 2.50
C TYR A 68 -18.34 4.52 1.91
N GLU A 69 -18.31 3.44 1.11
CA GLU A 69 -19.49 2.75 0.58
C GLU A 69 -20.10 1.71 1.54
N LEU A 70 -19.42 1.33 2.63
CA LEU A 70 -19.91 0.34 3.61
C LEU A 70 -21.13 0.81 4.43
N GLY A 71 -21.50 2.08 4.36
CA GLY A 71 -22.54 2.68 5.21
C GLY A 71 -22.01 3.02 6.61
N GLU A 72 -22.53 2.35 7.64
CA GLU A 72 -22.05 2.51 9.03
C GLU A 72 -20.64 1.92 9.15
N LYS A 73 -19.71 2.72 9.67
CA LYS A 73 -18.29 2.37 9.71
C LYS A 73 -17.63 2.89 10.99
N PRO A 74 -16.54 2.25 11.44
CA PRO A 74 -15.80 2.72 12.61
C PRO A 74 -15.15 4.08 12.37
N SER A 75 -14.86 4.81 13.45
CA SER A 75 -14.05 6.02 13.38
C SER A 75 -12.66 5.70 12.82
N THR A 76 -12.15 6.50 11.88
CA THR A 76 -10.81 6.31 11.32
C THR A 76 -9.70 6.46 12.36
N LYS A 77 -9.98 7.11 13.50
CA LYS A 77 -9.07 7.16 14.66
C LYS A 77 -8.90 5.82 15.38
N ASP A 78 -9.83 4.88 15.18
CA ASP A 78 -9.75 3.54 15.75
C ASP A 78 -9.18 2.52 14.75
N LEU A 79 -8.72 2.98 13.59
CA LEU A 79 -8.33 2.14 12.46
C LEU A 79 -6.86 2.32 12.07
N ILE A 80 -6.30 1.26 11.50
CA ILE A 80 -5.00 1.22 10.85
C ILE A 80 -5.22 1.28 9.35
N PHE A 81 -4.47 2.14 8.67
CA PHE A 81 -4.37 2.11 7.22
C PHE A 81 -3.12 1.31 6.82
N LEU A 82 -3.29 0.26 6.02
CA LEU A 82 -2.19 -0.58 5.52
C LEU A 82 -2.14 -0.45 4.00
N SER A 83 -0.98 -0.12 3.47
CA SER A 83 -0.73 -0.04 2.03
C SER A 83 0.36 -1.02 1.62
N THR A 84 0.26 -1.64 0.45
CA THR A 84 1.35 -2.47 -0.06
C THR A 84 2.53 -1.60 -0.49
N HIS A 85 2.27 -0.39 -0.96
CA HIS A 85 3.28 0.58 -1.38
C HIS A 85 3.26 1.83 -0.50
N GLU A 86 4.42 2.45 -0.29
CA GLU A 86 4.53 3.76 0.32
C GLU A 86 3.64 4.76 -0.44
N PRO A 87 2.61 5.34 0.18
CA PRO A 87 1.60 6.04 -0.59
C PRO A 87 2.16 7.23 -1.37
N CYS A 88 1.70 7.43 -2.61
CA CYS A 88 2.11 8.63 -3.36
C CYS A 88 1.48 9.90 -2.74
N THR A 89 1.91 11.08 -3.18
CA THR A 89 1.42 12.38 -2.64
C THR A 89 -0.11 12.54 -2.67
N MET A 90 -0.77 12.01 -3.70
CA MET A 90 -2.23 11.95 -3.78
C MET A 90 -2.82 11.06 -2.68
N CYS A 91 -2.34 9.82 -2.58
CA CYS A 91 -2.83 8.84 -1.61
C CYS A 91 -2.56 9.28 -0.16
N MET A 92 -1.38 9.86 0.12
CA MET A 92 -1.07 10.47 1.41
C MET A 92 -2.05 11.58 1.78
N SER A 93 -2.36 12.45 0.82
CA SER A 93 -3.36 13.52 1.02
C SER A 93 -4.75 12.93 1.28
N ALA A 94 -5.14 11.88 0.55
CA ALA A 94 -6.42 11.20 0.74
C ALA A 94 -6.54 10.56 2.13
N ILE A 95 -5.51 9.85 2.60
CA ILE A 95 -5.44 9.25 3.94
C ILE A 95 -5.56 10.35 5.01
N THR A 96 -4.88 11.48 4.80
CA THR A 96 -4.93 12.65 5.69
C THR A 96 -6.35 13.22 5.78
N TRP A 97 -7.00 13.46 4.65
CA TRP A 97 -8.37 14.00 4.59
C TRP A 97 -9.43 13.02 5.14
N ALA A 98 -9.20 11.72 5.00
CA ALA A 98 -10.04 10.68 5.61
C ALA A 98 -9.89 10.61 7.15
N GLY A 99 -8.89 11.31 7.71
CA GLY A 99 -8.72 11.47 9.15
C GLY A 99 -7.98 10.34 9.85
N PHE A 100 -7.32 9.44 9.11
CA PHE A 100 -6.42 8.45 9.69
C PHE A 100 -5.24 9.15 10.37
N ASP A 101 -4.82 8.63 11.52
CA ASP A 101 -3.68 9.13 12.30
C ASP A 101 -2.43 8.24 12.16
N ASN A 102 -2.50 7.24 11.29
CA ASN A 102 -1.40 6.33 11.01
C ASN A 102 -1.55 5.71 9.62
N PHE A 103 -0.43 5.29 9.05
CA PHE A 103 -0.43 4.26 8.01
C PHE A 103 0.84 3.41 8.05
N TYR A 104 0.72 2.19 7.56
CA TYR A 104 1.80 1.21 7.44
C TYR A 104 2.00 0.87 5.97
N TYR A 105 3.24 0.65 5.55
CA TYR A 105 3.54 0.32 4.16
C TYR A 105 4.64 -0.74 4.03
N PHE A 106 4.57 -1.54 2.95
CA PHE A 106 5.46 -2.67 2.74
C PHE A 106 6.64 -2.38 1.78
N PHE A 107 6.35 -1.90 0.58
CA PHE A 107 7.34 -1.44 -0.40
C PHE A 107 7.61 0.05 -0.21
N SER A 108 8.87 0.47 -0.18
CA SER A 108 9.22 1.89 -0.23
C SER A 108 9.07 2.46 -1.66
N HIS A 109 9.11 3.79 -1.80
CA HIS A 109 9.23 4.41 -3.11
C HIS A 109 10.52 3.98 -3.83
N GLU A 110 11.60 3.70 -3.10
CA GLU A 110 12.86 3.22 -3.68
C GLU A 110 12.71 1.81 -4.22
N ASP A 111 12.07 0.92 -3.46
CA ASP A 111 11.70 -0.41 -3.93
C ASP A 111 10.87 -0.33 -5.22
N SER A 112 9.98 0.67 -5.31
CA SER A 112 9.00 0.77 -6.40
C SER A 112 9.52 1.45 -7.66
N ARG A 113 10.41 2.44 -7.50
CA ARG A 113 11.18 3.01 -8.60
C ARG A 113 11.99 1.91 -9.30
N ASP A 114 12.64 1.06 -8.51
CA ASP A 114 13.61 0.09 -9.02
C ASP A 114 12.95 -1.22 -9.47
N ALA A 115 11.86 -1.67 -8.82
CA ALA A 115 11.19 -2.94 -9.13
C ALA A 115 9.92 -2.81 -10.00
N PHE A 116 9.22 -1.67 -9.97
CA PHE A 116 7.90 -1.54 -10.62
C PHE A 116 7.89 -0.58 -11.82
N ALA A 117 8.99 0.13 -12.10
CA ALA A 117 9.12 1.06 -13.23
C ALA A 117 8.02 2.14 -13.25
N ILE A 118 7.63 2.64 -12.09
CA ILE A 118 6.64 3.72 -11.92
C ILE A 118 7.39 4.94 -11.38
N PRO A 119 8.01 5.78 -12.24
CA PRO A 119 8.81 6.92 -11.79
C PRO A 119 7.98 8.18 -11.49
N HIS A 120 6.68 8.13 -11.80
CA HIS A 120 5.83 9.33 -11.81
C HIS A 120 5.53 9.86 -10.42
N ASP A 121 5.42 9.00 -9.42
CA ASP A 121 5.22 9.38 -8.02
C ASP A 121 6.38 10.26 -7.50
N LEU A 122 7.63 9.84 -7.71
CA LEU A 122 8.82 10.58 -7.34
C LEU A 122 8.96 11.87 -8.15
N LYS A 123 8.62 11.83 -9.45
CA LYS A 123 8.63 13.02 -10.29
C LYS A 123 7.56 14.03 -9.85
N ILE A 124 6.36 13.59 -9.49
CA ILE A 124 5.30 14.46 -8.97
C ILE A 124 5.72 15.05 -7.62
N LEU A 125 6.28 14.24 -6.72
CA LEU A 125 6.79 14.70 -5.42
C LEU A 125 7.80 15.84 -5.61
N LYS A 126 8.71 15.70 -6.58
CA LYS A 126 9.70 16.73 -6.91
C LYS A 126 9.11 17.94 -7.63
N GLU A 127 8.43 17.74 -8.74
CA GLU A 127 8.00 18.82 -9.63
C GLU A 127 6.80 19.61 -9.09
N VAL A 128 5.87 18.94 -8.40
CA VAL A 128 4.64 19.57 -7.89
C VAL A 128 4.83 20.06 -6.45
N PHE A 129 5.58 19.33 -5.63
CA PHE A 129 5.72 19.64 -4.20
C PHE A 129 7.12 20.13 -3.79
N GLY A 130 8.09 20.13 -4.70
CA GLY A 130 9.45 20.61 -4.42
C GLY A 130 10.24 19.71 -3.46
N LEU A 131 9.84 18.45 -3.29
CA LEU A 131 10.48 17.51 -2.37
C LEU A 131 11.28 16.47 -3.15
N GLU A 132 12.52 16.23 -2.73
CA GLU A 132 13.28 15.09 -3.22
C GLU A 132 12.67 13.77 -2.69
N PRO A 133 12.93 12.61 -3.35
CA PRO A 133 12.51 11.31 -2.84
C PRO A 133 12.84 11.12 -1.36
N GLY A 134 11.84 10.74 -0.56
CA GLY A 134 11.97 10.61 0.90
C GLY A 134 11.92 11.93 1.69
N GLY A 135 11.75 13.08 1.03
CA GLY A 135 11.74 14.41 1.65
C GLY A 135 10.46 14.78 2.40
N TYR A 136 9.43 13.93 2.43
CA TYR A 136 8.20 14.18 3.17
C TYR A 136 8.33 13.76 4.64
N HIS A 137 7.55 14.40 5.53
CA HIS A 137 7.58 14.09 6.96
C HIS A 137 6.86 12.78 7.29
N LYS A 138 7.61 11.78 7.76
CA LYS A 138 7.09 10.49 8.25
C LYS A 138 6.31 10.57 9.57
N SER A 139 6.47 11.68 10.30
CA SER A 139 5.71 12.02 11.50
C SER A 139 5.35 13.50 11.43
N ASN A 140 4.07 13.82 11.55
CA ASN A 140 3.56 15.17 11.41
C ASN A 140 2.27 15.35 12.25
N ALA A 141 1.64 16.51 12.15
CA ALA A 141 0.45 16.86 12.93
C ALA A 141 -0.79 15.98 12.64
N PHE A 142 -0.78 15.21 11.54
CA PHE A 142 -1.92 14.41 11.10
C PHE A 142 -1.73 12.93 11.39
N TRP A 143 -0.56 12.38 11.07
CA TRP A 143 -0.30 10.94 11.18
C TRP A 143 1.17 10.60 11.39
N ASN A 144 1.41 9.34 11.76
CA ASN A 144 2.71 8.68 11.71
C ASN A 144 2.70 7.56 10.66
N SER A 145 3.77 7.47 9.87
CA SER A 145 3.97 6.41 8.88
C SER A 145 4.99 5.38 9.37
N TYR A 146 4.76 4.11 9.06
CA TYR A 146 5.61 3.01 9.50
C TYR A 146 5.95 2.07 8.34
N ALA A 147 7.24 1.89 8.04
CA ALA A 147 7.69 0.87 7.11
C ALA A 147 7.69 -0.51 7.80
N LEU A 148 7.09 -1.52 7.17
CA LEU A 148 7.09 -2.88 7.72
C LEU A 148 8.52 -3.44 7.85
N SER A 149 9.46 -3.03 6.97
CA SER A 149 10.88 -3.40 7.07
C SER A 149 11.50 -2.99 8.40
N ASP A 150 11.17 -1.80 8.89
CA ASP A 150 11.71 -1.25 10.13
C ASP A 150 11.12 -1.99 11.34
N LEU A 151 9.82 -2.31 11.27
CA LEU A 151 9.13 -3.10 12.29
C LEU A 151 9.64 -4.55 12.36
N VAL A 152 10.00 -5.14 11.23
CA VAL A 152 10.65 -6.47 11.19
C VAL A 152 12.06 -6.39 11.78
N ALA A 153 12.83 -5.35 11.47
CA ALA A 153 14.22 -5.22 11.89
C ALA A 153 14.42 -5.22 13.42
N VAL A 154 13.43 -4.73 14.17
CA VAL A 154 13.47 -4.63 15.64
C VAL A 154 12.96 -5.86 16.38
N LYS A 155 12.48 -6.90 15.68
CA LYS A 155 12.03 -8.17 16.28
C LYS A 155 13.18 -9.02 16.81
N ASP A 156 12.90 -9.98 17.69
CA ASP A 156 13.91 -10.97 18.09
C ASP A 156 14.40 -11.80 16.89
N THR A 157 15.52 -12.49 17.04
CA THR A 157 16.16 -13.20 15.91
C THR A 157 15.23 -14.21 15.23
N ALA A 158 14.48 -15.00 16.00
CA ALA A 158 13.65 -16.06 15.46
C ALA A 158 12.41 -15.52 14.74
N GLU A 159 11.71 -14.56 15.36
CA GLU A 159 10.58 -13.87 14.73
C GLU A 159 11.02 -13.09 13.50
N ARG A 160 12.14 -12.37 13.58
CA ARG A 160 12.70 -11.59 12.47
C ARG A 160 13.00 -12.45 11.25
N GLU A 161 13.58 -13.64 11.44
CA GLU A 161 13.88 -14.57 10.35
C GLU A 161 12.59 -15.07 9.68
N SER A 162 11.59 -15.46 10.47
CA SER A 162 10.28 -15.89 9.96
C SER A 162 9.59 -14.79 9.14
N LEU A 163 9.51 -13.56 9.68
CA LEU A 163 8.87 -12.43 9.01
C LEU A 163 9.64 -11.99 7.75
N ARG A 164 10.98 -12.15 7.74
CA ARG A 164 11.80 -11.91 6.54
C ARG A 164 11.54 -12.96 5.46
N GLU A 165 11.36 -14.22 5.82
CA GLU A 165 10.97 -15.27 4.87
C GLU A 165 9.59 -14.96 4.27
N GLN A 166 8.61 -14.59 5.10
CA GLN A 166 7.29 -14.15 4.64
C GLN A 166 7.39 -12.96 3.69
N SER A 167 8.15 -11.93 4.08
CA SER A 167 8.38 -10.76 3.24
C SER A 167 9.02 -11.14 1.89
N ARG A 168 9.97 -12.08 1.86
CA ARG A 168 10.59 -12.56 0.61
C ARG A 168 9.58 -13.28 -0.29
N ARG A 169 8.70 -14.12 0.27
CA ARG A 169 7.63 -14.78 -0.51
C ARG A 169 6.70 -13.76 -1.13
N ILE A 170 6.22 -12.79 -0.36
CA ILE A 170 5.35 -11.71 -0.85
C ILE A 170 6.05 -10.98 -2.00
N ARG A 171 7.30 -10.51 -1.79
CA ARG A 171 8.08 -9.79 -2.81
C ARG A 171 8.22 -10.58 -4.12
N ALA A 172 8.54 -11.86 -4.04
CA ALA A 172 8.67 -12.71 -5.22
C ALA A 172 7.37 -12.81 -6.03
N VAL A 173 6.20 -12.79 -5.38
CA VAL A 173 4.92 -12.76 -6.09
C VAL A 173 4.69 -11.40 -6.75
N TYR A 174 4.93 -10.28 -6.05
CA TYR A 174 4.79 -8.94 -6.63
C TYR A 174 5.75 -8.70 -7.81
N ASP A 175 6.97 -9.24 -7.78
CA ASP A 175 7.90 -9.17 -8.91
C ASP A 175 7.34 -9.88 -10.15
N ARG A 176 6.73 -11.06 -9.96
CA ARG A 176 6.05 -11.79 -11.03
C ARG A 176 4.84 -11.02 -11.58
N LEU A 177 4.03 -10.43 -10.69
CA LEU A 177 2.88 -9.63 -11.09
C LEU A 177 3.30 -8.35 -11.84
N SER A 178 4.40 -7.71 -11.42
CA SER A 178 4.99 -6.57 -12.12
C SER A 178 5.37 -6.95 -13.54
N GLY A 179 6.05 -8.09 -13.72
CA GLY A 179 6.40 -8.60 -15.05
C GLY A 179 5.17 -8.86 -15.95
N GLN A 180 4.07 -9.35 -15.37
CA GLN A 180 2.80 -9.55 -16.09
C GLN A 180 2.13 -8.23 -16.48
N TYR A 181 2.07 -7.26 -15.56
CA TYR A 181 1.50 -5.94 -15.84
C TYR A 181 2.28 -5.21 -16.94
N GLN A 182 3.61 -5.20 -16.84
CA GLN A 182 4.47 -4.49 -17.80
C GLN A 182 4.42 -5.10 -19.20
N SER A 183 4.22 -6.42 -19.34
CA SER A 183 4.08 -7.06 -20.65
C SER A 183 2.73 -6.78 -21.33
N GLY A 184 1.69 -6.43 -20.56
CA GLY A 184 0.36 -6.07 -21.07
C GLY A 184 0.12 -4.56 -21.26
N LYS A 185 1.06 -3.71 -20.86
CA LYS A 185 0.87 -2.25 -20.74
C LYS A 185 0.63 -1.52 -22.08
N SER A 186 0.95 -2.13 -23.22
CA SER A 186 0.86 -1.50 -24.54
C SER A 186 -0.57 -1.16 -25.00
N ASP A 187 -1.59 -1.70 -24.34
CA ASP A 187 -2.97 -1.69 -24.84
C ASP A 187 -3.92 -0.76 -24.07
N ASN A 188 -3.44 0.00 -23.07
CA ASN A 188 -4.30 0.78 -22.16
C ASN A 188 -4.08 2.30 -22.24
N ASP A 189 -5.16 3.07 -22.39
CA ASP A 189 -5.21 4.55 -22.46
C ASP A 189 -4.99 5.29 -21.11
N ILE A 190 -4.30 4.66 -20.16
CA ILE A 190 -4.07 5.26 -18.83
C ILE A 190 -3.08 6.43 -18.97
N PRO A 191 -3.42 7.64 -18.49
CA PRO A 191 -2.49 8.77 -18.53
C PRO A 191 -1.18 8.45 -17.81
N LEU A 192 -0.05 8.87 -18.40
CA LEU A 192 1.30 8.64 -17.88
C LEU A 192 1.72 7.15 -17.87
N ASN A 193 1.13 6.32 -18.72
CA ASN A 193 1.67 4.99 -19.05
C ASN A 193 2.90 5.05 -19.96
#